data_AF-A0A6I2QZJ4-F1
#
_entry.id   AF-A0A6I2QZJ4-F1
#
_cell.length_a   1.000
_cell.length_b   1.000
_cell.length_c   1.000
_cell.angle_alpha   90.00
_cell.angle_beta   90.00
_cell.angle_gamma   90.00
#
_symmetry.space_group_name_H-M   'P 1'
#
loop_
_entity.id
_entity.type
_entity.pdbx_description
1 polymer ?
#
loop_
_entity_poly.entity_id
_entity_poly.type
_entity_poly.pdbx_seq_one_letter_code
_entity_poly.pdbx_strand_id
1 'polypeptide(L)'
;MLRAKVGSRLYNINEAIKLGEIAIASLNEVQSYLGTASGWGIFDIFKGKTITTMIKRSNLKKAKNQAKKADLAIRKFNNIMIDLDKKPSVGFRYKKTFFLADYFDNKVFDSVIQMQILSNKKNCENAIKQLKKEVYNLQKEKMNLMNE
;
A
#
# COMPACT_ATOMS: atom_id res chain seq x y z
N MET A 1 -7.27 21.09 -31.73
CA MET A 1 -7.52 21.19 -30.27
C MET A 1 -8.06 19.89 -29.66
N LEU A 2 -9.10 19.27 -30.23
CA LEU A 2 -9.72 18.04 -29.69
C LEU A 2 -8.76 16.85 -29.56
N ARG A 3 -7.98 16.53 -30.62
CA ARG A 3 -6.99 15.42 -30.61
C ARG A 3 -5.91 15.55 -29.54
N ALA A 4 -5.43 16.77 -29.28
CA ALA A 4 -4.43 17.01 -28.23
C ALA A 4 -5.01 16.79 -26.82
N LYS A 5 -6.28 17.16 -26.61
CA LYS A 5 -7.01 16.93 -25.35
C LYS A 5 -7.24 15.44 -25.11
N VAL A 6 -7.62 14.68 -26.15
CA VAL A 6 -7.78 13.21 -26.07
C VAL A 6 -6.44 12.52 -25.77
N GLY A 7 -5.35 12.92 -26.44
CA GLY A 7 -4.01 12.38 -26.17
C GLY A 7 -3.54 12.62 -24.74
N SER A 8 -3.71 13.85 -24.22
CA SER A 8 -3.37 14.17 -22.83
C SER A 8 -4.21 13.39 -21.82
N ARG A 9 -5.50 13.19 -22.10
CA ARG A 9 -6.38 12.41 -21.23
C ARG A 9 -5.96 10.95 -21.19
N LEU A 10 -5.66 10.35 -22.34
CA LEU A 10 -5.22 8.97 -22.44
C LEU A 10 -3.89 8.74 -21.70
N TYR A 11 -2.96 9.70 -21.81
CA TYR A 11 -1.71 9.67 -21.06
C TYR A 11 -1.95 9.66 -19.54
N ASN A 12 -2.78 10.59 -19.03
CA ASN A 12 -3.12 10.66 -17.61
C ASN A 12 -3.82 9.38 -17.12
N ILE A 13 -4.74 8.81 -17.92
CA ILE A 13 -5.38 7.53 -17.58
C ILE A 13 -4.35 6.40 -17.45
N ASN A 14 -3.41 6.29 -18.39
CA ASN A 14 -2.35 5.27 -18.32
C ASN A 14 -1.46 5.45 -17.08
N GLU A 15 -1.05 6.69 -16.79
CA GLU A 15 -0.20 6.96 -15.62
C GLU A 15 -0.96 6.70 -14.30
N ALA A 16 -2.26 7.02 -14.24
CA ALA A 16 -3.10 6.66 -13.10
C ALA A 16 -3.20 5.13 -12.93
N ILE A 17 -3.47 4.37 -14.00
CA ILE A 17 -3.51 2.89 -13.93
C ILE A 17 -2.18 2.34 -13.38
N LYS A 18 -1.05 2.78 -13.95
CA LYS A 18 0.28 2.37 -13.53
C LYS A 18 0.57 2.69 -12.06
N LEU A 19 0.25 3.90 -11.59
CA LEU A 19 0.43 4.28 -10.19
C LEU A 19 -0.48 3.49 -9.25
N GLY A 20 -1.71 3.19 -9.70
CA GLY A 20 -2.64 2.33 -8.97
C GLY A 20 -2.12 0.91 -8.80
N GLU A 21 -1.56 0.31 -9.86
CA GLU A 21 -0.93 -1.01 -9.82
C GLU A 21 0.31 -1.04 -8.91
N ILE A 22 1.17 -0.02 -8.98
CA ILE A 22 2.33 0.14 -8.10
C ILE A 22 1.88 0.22 -6.63
N ALA A 23 0.82 0.98 -6.35
CA ALA A 23 0.27 1.09 -5.00
C ALA A 23 -0.28 -0.25 -4.51
N ILE A 24 -1.08 -0.96 -5.32
CA ILE A 24 -1.63 -2.28 -4.99
C ILE A 24 -0.50 -3.28 -4.69
N ALA A 25 0.50 -3.37 -5.56
CA ALA A 25 1.63 -4.28 -5.38
C ALA A 25 2.39 -3.97 -4.08
N SER A 26 2.65 -2.69 -3.81
CA SER A 26 3.35 -2.24 -2.60
C SER A 26 2.53 -2.55 -1.34
N LEU A 27 1.20 -2.38 -1.36
CA LEU A 27 0.32 -2.72 -0.24
C LEU A 27 0.23 -4.24 0.01
N ASN A 28 0.24 -5.06 -1.04
CA ASN A 28 0.31 -6.52 -0.90
C ASN A 28 1.63 -6.96 -0.25
N GLU A 29 2.76 -6.34 -0.64
CA GLU A 29 4.05 -6.58 -0.01
C GLU A 29 4.03 -6.18 1.48
N VAL A 30 3.41 -5.05 1.83
CA VAL A 30 3.19 -4.67 3.24
C VAL A 30 2.45 -5.78 3.98
N GLN A 31 1.34 -6.28 3.44
CA GLN A 31 0.57 -7.36 4.07
C GLN A 31 1.39 -8.65 4.22
N SER A 32 2.20 -9.02 3.22
CA SER A 32 3.07 -10.20 3.25
C SER A 32 4.14 -10.09 4.36
N TYR A 33 4.84 -8.95 4.44
CA TYR A 33 5.83 -8.73 5.50
C TYR A 33 5.21 -8.63 6.90
N LEU A 34 4.00 -8.07 7.01
CA LEU A 34 3.25 -8.07 8.26
C LEU A 34 2.69 -9.46 8.63
N GLY A 35 2.31 -10.27 7.64
CA GLY A 35 1.80 -11.64 7.76
C GLY A 35 2.87 -12.61 8.25
N THR A 36 4.05 -12.54 7.65
CA THR A 36 5.22 -13.28 8.11
C THR A 36 5.60 -12.85 9.52
N ALA A 37 5.65 -11.55 9.83
CA ALA A 37 5.93 -11.05 11.19
C ALA A 37 4.94 -11.57 12.27
N SER A 38 3.66 -11.78 11.92
CA SER A 38 2.66 -12.41 12.81
C SER A 38 2.77 -13.95 12.90
N GLY A 39 3.21 -14.63 11.83
CA GLY A 39 3.34 -16.10 11.80
C GLY A 39 4.48 -16.65 12.66
N TRP A 40 5.52 -15.86 12.91
CA TRP A 40 6.62 -16.21 13.83
C TRP A 40 6.24 -16.08 15.33
N GLY A 41 4.98 -15.82 15.67
CA GLY A 41 4.50 -15.80 17.05
C GLY A 41 4.33 -17.19 17.68
N ILE A 42 4.11 -18.23 16.86
CA ILE A 42 3.83 -19.59 17.33
C ILE A 42 5.11 -20.45 17.41
N PHE A 43 6.14 -20.13 16.60
CA PHE A 43 7.39 -20.90 16.57
C PHE A 43 8.38 -20.55 17.70
N ASP A 44 8.20 -19.42 18.42
CA ASP A 44 9.13 -18.93 19.44
C ASP A 44 8.93 -19.55 20.84
N ILE A 45 7.89 -20.36 21.08
CA ILE A 45 7.69 -21.00 22.39
C ILE A 45 8.65 -22.20 22.59
N PHE A 46 9.19 -22.79 21.52
CA PHE A 46 9.84 -24.11 21.62
C PHE A 46 11.36 -24.17 21.49
N LYS A 47 12.07 -23.15 20.99
CA LYS A 47 13.54 -23.19 20.87
C LYS A 47 14.18 -21.84 21.11
N GLY A 48 14.80 -21.71 22.27
CA GLY A 48 15.37 -20.48 22.79
C GLY A 48 16.28 -19.71 21.82
N LYS A 49 16.05 -18.39 21.87
CA LYS A 49 17.01 -17.28 21.78
C LYS A 49 17.70 -17.00 20.42
N THR A 50 17.57 -15.73 20.05
CA THR A 50 18.47 -14.87 19.24
C THR A 50 18.22 -14.68 17.73
N ILE A 51 17.73 -15.66 16.97
CA ILE A 51 17.55 -15.48 15.50
C ILE A 51 16.23 -14.73 15.15
N THR A 52 15.19 -14.88 15.96
CA THR A 52 13.84 -14.39 15.65
C THR A 52 13.67 -12.87 15.75
N THR A 53 14.46 -12.17 16.57
CA THR A 53 14.36 -10.70 16.70
C THR A 53 14.87 -9.97 15.44
N MET A 54 15.98 -10.41 14.84
CA MET A 54 16.54 -9.73 13.65
C MET A 54 15.68 -9.92 12.41
N ILE A 55 15.12 -11.12 12.22
CA ILE A 55 14.23 -11.42 11.09
C ILE A 55 12.93 -10.62 11.19
N LYS A 56 12.31 -10.55 12.39
CA LYS A 56 11.11 -9.72 12.65
C LYS A 56 11.39 -8.24 12.38
N ARG A 57 12.53 -7.72 12.86
CA ARG A 57 13.01 -6.36 12.61
C ARG A 57 13.22 -6.07 11.13
N SER A 58 13.80 -7.01 10.38
CA SER A 58 14.02 -6.90 8.94
C SER A 58 12.70 -6.83 8.17
N ASN A 59 11.74 -7.72 8.46
CA ASN A 59 10.44 -7.72 7.80
C ASN A 59 9.63 -6.46 8.11
N LEU A 60 9.67 -5.95 9.35
CA LEU A 60 9.03 -4.67 9.68
C LEU A 60 9.67 -3.49 8.94
N LYS A 61 11.00 -3.49 8.78
CA LYS A 61 11.71 -2.49 7.97
C LYS A 61 11.31 -2.57 6.48
N LYS A 62 11.18 -3.78 5.93
CA LYS A 62 10.70 -4.00 4.55
C LYS A 62 9.26 -3.54 4.38
N ALA A 63 8.36 -3.92 5.28
CA ALA A 63 6.97 -3.47 5.32
C ALA A 63 6.90 -1.93 5.35
N LYS A 64 7.69 -1.29 6.22
CA LYS A 64 7.78 0.17 6.32
C LYS A 64 8.19 0.82 5.00
N ASN A 65 9.19 0.28 4.31
CA ASN A 65 9.65 0.82 3.03
C ASN A 65 8.58 0.68 1.95
N GLN A 66 7.89 -0.47 1.90
CA GLN A 66 6.79 -0.68 0.96
C GLN A 66 5.58 0.19 1.27
N ALA A 67 5.27 0.43 2.54
CA ALA A 67 4.20 1.34 2.93
C ALA A 67 4.48 2.79 2.49
N LYS A 68 5.73 3.26 2.59
CA LYS A 68 6.13 4.57 2.03
C LYS A 68 5.95 4.62 0.52
N LYS A 69 6.31 3.55 -0.19
CA LYS A 69 6.14 3.45 -1.64
C LYS A 69 4.67 3.48 -2.04
N ALA A 70 3.82 2.72 -1.32
CA ALA A 70 2.38 2.73 -1.50
C ALA A 70 1.77 4.13 -1.27
N ASP A 71 2.12 4.79 -0.16
CA ASP A 71 1.66 6.15 0.17
C ASP A 71 1.98 7.15 -0.93
N LEU A 72 3.23 7.16 -1.41
CA LEU A 72 3.65 8.04 -2.49
C LEU A 72 2.88 7.75 -3.79
N ALA A 73 2.71 6.48 -4.15
CA ALA A 73 1.99 6.08 -5.35
C ALA A 73 0.51 6.49 -5.28
N ILE A 74 -0.15 6.32 -4.12
CA ILE A 74 -1.55 6.71 -3.89
C ILE A 74 -1.73 8.23 -3.97
N ARG A 75 -0.80 9.00 -3.40
CA ARG A 75 -0.83 10.47 -3.51
C ARG A 75 -0.72 10.91 -4.97
N LYS A 76 0.22 10.35 -5.73
CA LYS A 76 0.35 10.64 -7.16
C LYS A 76 -0.88 10.20 -7.96
N PHE A 77 -1.41 9.01 -7.67
CA PHE A 77 -2.65 8.50 -8.26
C PHE A 77 -3.82 9.49 -8.05
N ASN A 78 -4.03 9.92 -6.81
CA ASN A 78 -5.10 10.86 -6.47
C ASN A 78 -4.92 12.22 -7.15
N ASN A 79 -3.69 12.71 -7.32
CA ASN A 79 -3.42 13.94 -8.06
C ASN A 79 -3.84 13.82 -9.52
N ILE A 80 -3.49 12.70 -10.18
CA ILE A 80 -3.89 12.49 -11.58
C ILE A 80 -5.40 12.29 -11.70
N MET A 81 -6.05 11.67 -10.71
CA MET A 81 -7.51 11.59 -10.68
C MET A 81 -8.16 12.97 -10.64
N ILE A 82 -7.59 13.92 -9.88
CA ILE A 82 -8.03 15.32 -9.88
C ILE A 82 -7.84 15.94 -11.26
N ASP A 83 -6.69 15.73 -11.90
CA ASP A 83 -6.42 16.23 -13.27
C ASP A 83 -7.35 15.61 -14.34
N LEU A 84 -7.99 14.47 -14.03
CA LEU A 84 -8.99 13.81 -14.87
C LEU A 84 -10.44 14.25 -14.52
N ASP A 85 -10.61 15.27 -13.67
CA ASP A 85 -11.87 15.75 -13.12
C ASP A 85 -12.62 14.68 -12.29
N LYS A 86 -11.89 13.75 -11.68
CA LYS A 86 -12.44 12.68 -10.83
C LYS A 86 -12.14 12.97 -9.36
N LYS A 87 -13.09 12.61 -8.48
CA LYS A 87 -12.90 12.76 -7.03
C LYS A 87 -11.89 11.72 -6.52
N PRO A 88 -10.90 12.13 -5.70
CA PRO A 88 -10.07 11.17 -4.97
C PRO A 88 -10.93 10.26 -4.10
N SER A 89 -10.76 8.96 -4.23
CA SER A 89 -11.54 7.96 -3.47
C SER A 89 -10.68 7.04 -2.61
N VAL A 90 -9.35 7.11 -2.74
CA VAL A 90 -8.41 6.21 -2.08
C VAL A 90 -7.67 6.94 -0.96
N GLY A 91 -7.81 6.43 0.27
CA GLY A 91 -7.08 6.91 1.44
C GLY A 91 -6.08 5.87 1.97
N PHE A 92 -4.79 6.20 1.96
CA PHE A 92 -3.76 5.48 2.71
C PHE A 92 -2.73 6.51 3.16
N ARG A 93 -2.42 6.55 4.47
CA ARG A 93 -1.40 7.43 5.02
C ARG A 93 -0.40 6.63 5.82
N TYR A 94 0.79 6.47 5.27
CA TYR A 94 1.92 5.92 6.03
C TYR A 94 2.35 6.95 7.09
N LYS A 95 2.21 6.60 8.38
CA LYS A 95 2.89 7.30 9.47
C LYS A 95 3.87 6.37 10.16
N LYS A 96 5.05 6.88 10.52
CA LYS A 96 6.08 6.13 11.26
C LYS A 96 5.52 5.55 12.57
N THR A 97 4.60 6.27 13.22
CA THR A 97 3.89 5.86 14.44
C THR A 97 2.94 4.68 14.22
N PHE A 98 2.21 4.63 13.10
CA PHE A 98 1.37 3.47 12.75
C PHE A 98 2.20 2.19 12.54
N PHE A 99 3.48 2.31 12.19
CA PHE A 99 4.38 1.20 11.86
C PHE A 99 5.50 0.97 12.89
N LEU A 100 5.36 1.45 14.13
CA LEU A 100 6.27 1.11 15.24
C LEU A 100 7.66 1.77 15.16
N ALA A 101 7.67 3.11 15.10
CA ALA A 101 8.87 3.95 15.15
C ALA A 101 9.83 3.61 16.30
N ASP A 102 9.29 3.20 17.45
CA ASP A 102 9.96 3.21 18.77
C ASP A 102 10.22 1.78 19.30
N TYR A 103 9.92 0.78 18.47
CA TYR A 103 9.85 -0.63 18.84
C TYR A 103 11.21 -1.36 18.79
N PHE A 104 12.23 -0.63 18.35
CA PHE A 104 13.58 -1.13 18.18
C PHE A 104 14.47 -0.88 19.41
N ASP A 105 14.07 0.00 20.32
CA ASP A 105 14.91 0.38 21.45
C ASP A 105 14.64 -0.46 22.72
N ASN A 106 13.38 -0.81 23.03
CA ASN A 106 13.05 -1.44 24.32
C ASN A 106 12.20 -2.73 24.19
N LYS A 107 12.83 -3.86 24.55
CA LYS A 107 12.37 -5.19 25.05
C LYS A 107 10.88 -5.58 25.25
N VAL A 108 9.85 -5.07 24.56
CA VAL A 108 8.46 -5.42 24.93
C VAL A 108 7.56 -5.74 23.73
N PHE A 109 7.18 -7.01 23.56
CA PHE A 109 6.24 -7.57 22.55
C PHE A 109 4.76 -7.50 22.97
N ASP A 110 4.35 -6.36 23.53
CA ASP A 110 3.01 -6.17 24.07
C ASP A 110 1.88 -6.16 23.02
N SER A 111 0.71 -6.65 23.43
CA SER A 111 -0.56 -6.75 22.70
C SER A 111 -0.96 -5.51 21.88
N VAL A 112 -0.49 -4.32 22.26
CA VAL A 112 -0.66 -3.05 21.53
C VAL A 112 -0.13 -3.14 20.08
N ILE A 113 0.97 -3.84 19.87
CA ILE A 113 1.61 -3.99 18.54
C ILE A 113 0.76 -4.86 17.62
N GLN A 114 0.21 -5.95 18.16
CA GLN A 114 -0.61 -6.87 17.38
C GLN A 114 -1.86 -6.15 16.86
N MET A 115 -2.48 -5.31 17.70
CA MET A 115 -3.60 -4.46 17.27
C MET A 115 -3.21 -3.48 16.16
N GLN A 116 -2.02 -2.88 16.24
CA GLN A 116 -1.52 -1.98 15.17
C GLN A 116 -1.23 -2.74 13.87
N ILE A 117 -0.64 -3.93 13.93
CA ILE A 117 -0.41 -4.78 12.76
C ILE A 117 -1.74 -5.17 12.10
N LEU A 118 -2.73 -5.59 12.88
CA LEU A 118 -4.07 -5.94 12.38
C LEU A 118 -4.77 -4.72 11.75
N SER A 119 -4.71 -3.56 12.41
CA SER A 119 -5.24 -2.31 11.87
C SER A 119 -4.57 -1.93 10.54
N ASN A 120 -3.24 -2.04 10.45
CA ASN A 120 -2.51 -1.76 9.23
C ASN A 120 -2.86 -2.73 8.09
N LYS A 121 -3.02 -4.03 8.40
CA LYS A 121 -3.48 -5.01 7.40
C LYS A 121 -4.86 -4.63 6.85
N LYS A 122 -5.82 -4.34 7.73
CA LYS A 122 -7.17 -3.90 7.34
C LYS A 122 -7.16 -2.61 6.51
N ASN A 123 -6.32 -1.64 6.87
CA ASN A 123 -6.16 -0.41 6.09
C ASN A 123 -5.58 -0.68 4.70
N CYS A 124 -4.59 -1.59 4.59
CA CYS A 124 -4.06 -2.02 3.29
C CYS A 124 -5.14 -2.72 2.45
N GLU A 125 -5.93 -3.61 3.05
CA GLU A 125 -7.01 -4.33 2.34
C GLU A 125 -8.04 -3.37 1.76
N ASN A 126 -8.49 -2.40 2.57
CA ASN A 126 -9.45 -1.39 2.14
C ASN A 126 -8.89 -0.52 1.00
N ALA A 127 -7.63 -0.06 1.12
CA ALA A 127 -6.98 0.74 0.07
C ALA A 127 -6.79 -0.07 -1.22
N ILE A 128 -6.38 -1.34 -1.13
CA ILE A 128 -6.26 -2.25 -2.29
C ILE A 128 -7.62 -2.40 -2.98
N LYS A 129 -8.69 -2.65 -2.21
CA LYS A 129 -10.04 -2.83 -2.76
C LYS A 129 -10.50 -1.59 -3.52
N GLN A 130 -10.28 -0.40 -2.96
CA GLN A 130 -10.62 0.86 -3.61
C GLN A 130 -9.78 1.09 -4.88
N LEU A 131 -8.45 0.90 -4.80
CA LEU A 131 -7.57 1.05 -5.96
C LEU A 131 -7.94 0.12 -7.10
N LYS A 132 -8.21 -1.16 -6.82
CA LYS A 132 -8.63 -2.13 -7.85
C LYS A 132 -9.89 -1.68 -8.57
N LYS A 133 -10.87 -1.14 -7.82
CA LYS A 133 -12.10 -0.61 -8.40
C LYS A 133 -11.82 0.59 -9.32
N GLU A 134 -11.00 1.54 -8.88
CA GLU A 134 -10.68 2.72 -9.70
C GLU A 134 -9.85 2.39 -10.93
N VAL A 135 -8.84 1.51 -10.79
CA VAL A 135 -8.03 1.03 -11.92
C VAL A 135 -8.91 0.36 -12.97
N TYR A 136 -9.86 -0.49 -12.53
CA TYR A 136 -10.81 -1.12 -13.44
C TYR A 136 -11.68 -0.09 -14.19
N ASN A 137 -12.18 0.93 -13.49
CA ASN A 137 -12.97 2.00 -14.11
C ASN A 137 -12.15 2.78 -15.16
N LEU A 138 -10.89 3.07 -14.86
CA LEU A 138 -9.97 3.76 -15.77
C LEU A 138 -9.65 2.89 -17.00
N GLN A 139 -9.46 1.59 -16.83
CA GLN A 139 -9.28 0.65 -17.94
C GLN A 139 -10.50 0.62 -18.86
N LYS A 140 -11.71 0.62 -18.31
CA LYS A 140 -12.95 0.72 -19.09
C LYS A 140 -13.05 2.02 -19.87
N GLU A 141 -12.76 3.15 -19.23
CA GLU A 141 -12.75 4.46 -19.89
C GLU A 141 -11.70 4.53 -21.01
N LYS A 142 -10.50 3.99 -20.77
CA LYS A 142 -9.46 3.87 -21.78
C LYS A 142 -9.94 3.12 -23.02
N MET A 143 -10.61 1.98 -22.85
CA MET A 143 -11.14 1.20 -23.97
C MET A 143 -12.17 1.99 -24.78
N ASN A 144 -13.08 2.69 -24.11
CA ASN A 144 -14.09 3.52 -24.80
C ASN A 144 -13.42 4.64 -25.64
N LEU A 145 -12.44 5.36 -25.06
CA LEU A 145 -11.71 6.42 -25.75
C LEU A 145 -10.84 5.93 -26.92
N MET A 146 -10.50 4.64 -26.96
CA MET A 146 -9.73 4.04 -28.06
C MET A 146 -10.62 3.51 -29.19
N ASN A 147 -11.91 3.34 -28.92
CA ASN A 147 -12.91 2.84 -29.88
C ASN A 147 -13.73 3.97 -30.52
N GLU A 148 -13.57 5.21 -30.04
CA GLU A 148 -14.11 6.46 -30.61
C GLU A 148 -13.10 7.13 -31.56
#